data_AF-A0ABD2B2S9-F1
#
_entry.id   AF-A0ABD2B2S9-F1
#
_cell.length_a   1.000
_cell.length_b   1.000
_cell.length_c   1.000
_cell.angle_alpha   90.00
_cell.angle_beta   90.00
_cell.angle_gamma   90.00
#
_symmetry.space_group_name_H-M   'P 1'
#
loop_
_entity.id
_entity.type
_entity.pdbx_description
1 polymer ?
#
loop_
_entity_poly.entity_id
_entity_poly.type
_entity_poly.pdbx_seq_one_letter_code
_entity_poly.pdbx_strand_id
1 'polypeptide(L)'
;MIAASDPVEYIPGGRQIYSKHPGSVINQQSLNNPSSPGESILLEKLSQVNISEKSFKEFWLIRDNDTCGEEELYCSGKVAIHSKGDQSTRVLQTSYTCETDIKHALWCTFCTSIPDHLSRGKNHNNEEQLGETIECICLLDSYTLKVFTENGEDYVSSLQFQVSAVWPTKYGILLEKAQIPKQNISETRYTSSETCKYPLQIDANLPIAFSLMHPLDEICPLLIKHGKIIIFYNIQMNSF
;
A
#
# COMPACT_ATOMS: atom_id res chain seq x y z
N MET A 1 -40.63 10.14 -2.80
CA MET A 1 -39.66 10.57 -3.83
C MET A 1 -38.62 11.41 -3.10
N ILE A 2 -37.33 11.09 -3.23
CA ILE A 2 -36.25 11.87 -2.63
C ILE A 2 -35.64 12.70 -3.75
N ALA A 3 -35.55 14.02 -3.57
CA ALA A 3 -34.85 14.92 -4.47
C ALA A 3 -33.48 15.24 -3.85
N ALA A 4 -32.41 15.02 -4.61
CA ALA A 4 -31.08 15.48 -4.25
C ALA A 4 -30.95 16.99 -4.53
N SER A 5 -29.97 17.64 -3.92
CA SER A 5 -29.57 19.01 -4.26
C SER A 5 -28.93 19.07 -5.65
N ASP A 6 -28.62 20.29 -6.10
CA ASP A 6 -27.95 20.50 -7.39
C ASP A 6 -26.62 19.73 -7.45
N PRO A 7 -26.39 18.92 -8.50
CA PRO A 7 -25.16 18.16 -8.64
C PRO A 7 -23.99 19.11 -8.92
N VAL A 8 -22.86 18.85 -8.26
CA VAL A 8 -21.59 19.55 -8.50
C VAL A 8 -20.58 18.62 -9.12
N GLU A 9 -19.73 19.15 -10.00
CA GLU A 9 -18.58 18.39 -10.49
C GLU A 9 -17.58 18.18 -9.34
N TYR A 10 -17.16 16.93 -9.16
CA TYR A 10 -16.15 16.60 -8.16
C TYR A 10 -14.77 16.49 -8.83
N ILE A 11 -13.82 17.31 -8.36
CA ILE A 11 -12.41 17.26 -8.77
C ILE A 11 -11.58 16.95 -7.51
N PRO A 12 -10.77 15.87 -7.49
CA PRO A 12 -9.89 15.59 -6.36
C PRO A 12 -8.94 16.77 -6.13
N GLY A 13 -8.99 17.37 -4.95
CA GLY A 13 -8.19 18.58 -4.69
C GLY A 13 -6.68 18.30 -4.69
N GLY A 14 -6.27 17.07 -4.36
CA GLY A 14 -4.90 16.61 -4.49
C GLY A 14 -4.34 16.74 -5.91
N ARG A 15 -5.17 16.69 -6.96
CA ARG A 15 -4.72 16.88 -8.34
C ARG A 15 -4.15 18.28 -8.58
N GLN A 16 -4.74 19.32 -7.99
CA GLN A 16 -4.23 20.69 -8.12
C GLN A 16 -2.91 20.86 -7.38
N ILE A 17 -2.80 20.27 -6.18
CA ILE A 17 -1.55 20.29 -5.39
C ILE A 17 -0.44 19.52 -6.13
N TYR A 18 -0.77 18.35 -6.71
CA TYR A 18 0.14 17.53 -7.50
C TYR A 18 0.75 18.30 -8.68
N SER A 19 -0.05 19.12 -9.37
CA SER A 19 0.44 19.92 -10.51
C SER A 19 1.57 20.89 -10.14
N LYS A 20 1.67 21.27 -8.87
CA LYS A 20 2.69 22.18 -8.33
C LYS A 20 3.77 21.43 -7.53
N HIS A 21 3.68 20.10 -7.43
CA HIS A 21 4.60 19.29 -6.66
C HIS A 21 6.01 19.31 -7.29
N PRO A 22 7.10 19.40 -6.50
CA PRO A 22 8.47 19.50 -7.03
C PRO A 22 8.95 18.27 -7.82
N GLY A 23 8.21 17.15 -7.75
CA GLY A 23 8.49 15.92 -8.49
C GLY A 23 9.41 14.95 -7.73
N SER A 24 10.05 14.04 -8.47
CA SER A 24 10.92 13.00 -7.90
C SER A 24 12.28 13.59 -7.51
N VAL A 25 12.74 13.27 -6.30
CA VAL A 25 14.09 13.64 -5.83
C VAL A 25 15.09 12.76 -6.58
N ILE A 26 15.81 13.34 -7.54
CA ILE A 26 16.92 12.67 -8.22
C ILE A 26 17.99 12.38 -7.16
N ASN A 27 18.29 11.11 -6.94
CA ASN A 27 19.30 10.70 -5.99
C ASN A 27 20.69 11.11 -6.52
N GLN A 28 21.19 12.26 -6.05
CA GLN A 28 22.43 12.88 -6.48
C GLN A 28 23.69 12.01 -6.24
N GLN A 29 23.57 10.84 -5.62
CA GLN A 29 24.69 9.92 -5.41
C GLN A 29 25.32 9.44 -6.73
N SER A 30 24.58 9.43 -7.85
CA SER A 30 25.15 9.18 -9.18
C SER A 30 26.09 10.29 -9.70
N LEU A 31 26.07 11.50 -9.12
CA LEU A 31 26.95 12.60 -9.52
C LEU A 31 28.38 12.47 -8.94
N ASN A 32 28.57 11.61 -7.93
CA ASN A 32 29.82 11.54 -7.18
C ASN A 32 30.77 10.41 -7.61
N ASN A 33 30.44 9.65 -8.66
CA ASN A 33 31.40 8.71 -9.26
C ASN A 33 32.21 9.44 -10.35
N PRO A 34 33.51 9.70 -10.15
CA PRO A 34 34.35 10.44 -11.10
C PRO A 34 34.81 9.57 -12.28
N SER A 35 33.96 8.69 -12.80
CA SER A 35 34.25 7.93 -14.01
C SER A 35 33.56 8.56 -15.21
N SER A 36 34.32 9.36 -15.96
CA SER A 36 34.01 10.09 -17.20
C SER A 36 33.37 11.49 -17.05
N PRO A 37 34.12 12.57 -17.35
CA PRO A 37 33.59 13.93 -17.35
C PRO A 37 33.05 14.26 -18.75
N GLY A 38 31.73 14.37 -18.91
CA GLY A 38 31.19 15.06 -20.08
C GLY A 38 29.74 14.81 -20.47
N GLU A 39 29.21 13.59 -20.31
CA GLU A 39 28.02 13.21 -21.10
C GLU A 39 26.73 12.93 -20.31
N SER A 40 26.76 12.78 -18.98
CA SER A 40 25.60 12.18 -18.29
C SER A 40 24.47 13.14 -17.89
N ILE A 41 24.70 14.45 -17.71
CA ILE A 41 23.67 15.36 -17.16
C ILE A 41 22.58 15.69 -18.19
N LEU A 42 22.96 15.92 -19.45
CA LEU A 42 21.98 16.18 -20.50
C LEU A 42 21.23 14.91 -20.89
N LEU A 43 21.91 13.77 -20.97
CA LEU A 43 21.27 12.48 -21.23
C LEU A 43 20.29 12.08 -20.12
N GLU A 44 20.62 12.37 -18.85
CA GLU A 44 19.72 12.14 -17.71
C GLU A 44 18.54 13.11 -17.69
N LYS A 45 18.78 14.41 -17.98
CA LYS A 45 17.68 15.36 -18.15
C LYS A 45 16.76 14.97 -19.31
N LEU A 46 17.31 14.46 -20.41
CA LEU A 46 16.55 13.99 -21.57
C LEU A 46 15.84 12.64 -21.30
N SER A 47 16.40 11.75 -20.48
CA SER A 47 15.73 10.50 -20.08
C SER A 47 14.53 10.76 -19.15
N GLN A 48 14.55 11.87 -18.42
CA GLN A 48 13.41 12.36 -17.63
C GLN A 48 12.31 12.98 -18.50
N VAL A 49 12.59 13.33 -19.77
CA VAL A 49 11.57 13.80 -20.72
C VAL A 49 10.93 12.58 -21.38
N ASN A 50 10.03 11.91 -20.65
CA ASN A 50 9.18 10.91 -21.27
C ASN A 50 8.01 11.62 -21.98
N ILE A 51 8.13 11.79 -23.30
CA ILE A 51 7.09 12.38 -24.18
C ILE A 51 5.94 11.39 -24.40
N SER A 52 6.04 10.14 -23.96
CA SER A 52 4.86 9.30 -23.86
C SER A 52 4.01 9.86 -22.73
N GLU A 53 2.84 10.38 -23.07
CA GLU A 53 1.74 10.75 -22.17
C GLU A 53 1.24 9.49 -21.47
N LYS A 54 2.09 8.89 -20.62
CA LYS A 54 1.75 7.73 -19.82
C LYS A 54 0.93 8.31 -18.68
N SER A 55 -0.38 8.42 -18.90
CA SER A 55 -1.33 8.77 -17.85
C SER A 55 -1.09 7.83 -16.68
N PHE A 56 -0.39 8.31 -15.65
CA PHE A 56 -0.21 7.53 -14.44
C PHE A 56 -1.61 7.25 -13.90
N LYS A 57 -1.85 6.01 -13.48
CA LYS A 57 -3.12 5.65 -12.87
C LYS A 57 -3.24 6.46 -11.58
N GLU A 58 -4.06 7.51 -11.62
CA GLU A 58 -4.40 8.26 -10.41
C GLU A 58 -5.57 7.57 -9.70
N PHE A 59 -5.61 7.72 -8.38
CA PHE A 59 -6.70 7.27 -7.53
C PHE A 59 -6.71 8.10 -6.25
N TRP A 60 -7.85 8.12 -5.55
CA TRP A 60 -7.98 8.84 -4.30
C TRP A 60 -8.95 8.14 -3.36
N LEU A 61 -8.77 8.37 -2.08
CA LEU A 61 -9.68 7.98 -1.02
C LEU A 61 -10.15 9.23 -0.29
N ILE A 62 -11.40 9.21 0.16
CA ILE A 62 -12.00 10.26 0.98
C ILE A 62 -12.53 9.60 2.24
N ARG A 63 -12.28 10.21 3.40
CA ARG A 63 -12.94 9.86 4.66
C ARG A 63 -13.52 11.11 5.31
N ASP A 64 -14.59 10.93 6.06
CA ASP A 64 -15.16 12.00 6.87
C ASP A 64 -14.20 12.37 8.00
N ASN A 65 -14.16 13.65 8.33
CA ASN A 65 -13.38 14.17 9.43
C ASN A 65 -14.22 15.17 10.23
N ASP A 66 -14.54 14.83 11.47
CA ASP A 66 -15.42 15.63 12.33
C ASP A 66 -14.96 17.08 12.55
N THR A 67 -13.65 17.33 12.44
CA THR A 67 -13.06 18.66 12.65
C THR A 67 -12.95 19.50 11.39
N CYS A 68 -12.77 18.86 10.22
CA CYS A 68 -12.42 19.52 8.96
C CYS A 68 -13.42 19.28 7.83
N GLY A 69 -14.48 18.50 8.06
CA GLY A 69 -15.39 18.03 7.03
C GLY A 69 -14.88 16.78 6.34
N GLU A 70 -13.94 16.94 5.41
CA GLU A 70 -13.41 15.86 4.57
C GLU A 70 -11.89 15.73 4.69
N GLU A 71 -11.38 14.52 4.52
CA GLU A 71 -9.97 14.22 4.44
C GLU A 71 -9.69 13.34 3.21
N GLU A 72 -8.76 13.77 2.37
CA GLU A 72 -8.45 13.14 1.08
C GLU A 72 -6.99 12.65 1.05
N LEU A 73 -6.81 11.42 0.57
CA LEU A 73 -5.53 10.85 0.20
C LEU A 73 -5.52 10.59 -1.30
N TYR A 74 -4.89 11.50 -2.05
CA TYR A 74 -4.76 11.45 -3.50
C TYR A 74 -3.43 10.85 -3.91
N CYS A 75 -3.40 9.98 -4.92
CA CYS A 75 -2.18 9.35 -5.43
C CYS A 75 -2.09 9.47 -6.95
N SER A 76 -0.91 9.83 -7.45
CA SER A 76 -0.60 9.83 -8.88
C SER A 76 0.89 9.54 -9.12
N GLY A 77 1.16 8.47 -9.85
CA GLY A 77 2.52 7.99 -10.10
C GLY A 77 3.25 7.72 -8.80
N LYS A 78 4.33 8.46 -8.54
CA LYS A 78 5.18 8.31 -7.34
C LYS A 78 4.77 9.18 -6.16
N VAL A 79 3.74 10.00 -6.29
CA VAL A 79 3.39 11.02 -5.30
C VAL A 79 2.04 10.71 -4.67
N ALA A 80 1.98 10.82 -3.34
CA ALA A 80 0.73 10.84 -2.59
C ALA A 80 0.57 12.19 -1.88
N ILE A 81 -0.66 12.69 -1.81
CA ILE A 81 -1.01 13.98 -1.23
C ILE A 81 -2.14 13.75 -0.25
N HIS A 82 -1.88 14.16 0.99
CA HIS A 82 -2.85 14.12 2.06
C HIS A 82 -3.34 15.54 2.33
N SER A 83 -4.65 15.75 2.26
CA SER A 83 -5.27 17.05 2.48
C SER A 83 -6.52 16.94 3.33
N LYS A 84 -6.85 18.00 4.07
CA LYS A 84 -8.05 18.12 4.91
C LYS A 84 -8.86 19.34 4.48
N GLY A 85 -10.18 19.29 4.58
CA GLY A 85 -11.09 20.35 4.18
C GLY A 85 -11.94 19.98 2.95
N ASP A 86 -13.03 20.73 2.79
CA ASP A 86 -13.95 20.62 1.66
C ASP A 86 -13.38 21.25 0.37
N GLN A 87 -14.18 21.39 -0.68
CA GLN A 87 -13.77 21.99 -1.96
C GLN A 87 -13.21 23.43 -1.83
N SER A 88 -13.61 24.18 -0.80
CA SER A 88 -13.26 25.58 -0.57
C SER A 88 -12.23 25.79 0.54
N THR A 89 -12.20 24.91 1.54
CA THR A 89 -11.37 25.04 2.75
C THR A 89 -10.14 24.13 2.76
N ARG A 90 -9.87 23.46 1.64
CA ARG A 90 -8.81 22.45 1.54
C ARG A 90 -7.41 22.97 1.89
N VAL A 91 -6.73 22.26 2.78
CA VAL A 91 -5.36 22.50 3.21
C VAL A 91 -4.51 21.24 3.02
N LEU A 92 -3.35 21.41 2.39
CA LEU A 92 -2.31 20.38 2.31
C LEU A 92 -1.81 20.03 3.72
N GLN A 93 -1.89 18.76 4.10
CA GLN A 93 -1.29 18.25 5.33
C GLN A 93 0.13 17.77 5.05
N THR A 94 0.27 16.79 4.16
CA THR A 94 1.55 16.18 3.83
C THR A 94 1.59 15.77 2.36
N SER A 95 2.79 15.76 1.80
CA SER A 95 3.07 15.22 0.46
C SER A 95 4.17 14.18 0.56
N TYR A 96 3.92 12.99 0.05
CA TYR A 96 4.84 11.88 0.05
C TYR A 96 5.36 11.63 -1.35
N THR A 97 6.67 11.37 -1.48
CA THR A 97 7.30 11.00 -2.74
C THR A 97 8.01 9.67 -2.60
N CYS A 98 7.58 8.68 -3.38
CA CYS A 98 8.20 7.37 -3.47
C CYS A 98 9.23 7.31 -4.60
N GLU A 99 10.10 6.31 -4.54
CA GLU A 99 11.09 6.07 -5.60
C GLU A 99 10.44 5.46 -6.84
N THR A 100 9.42 4.62 -6.63
CA THR A 100 8.65 3.96 -7.68
C THR A 100 7.16 4.29 -7.59
N ASP A 101 6.40 3.90 -8.61
CA ASP A 101 4.98 4.23 -8.70
C ASP A 101 4.19 3.56 -7.57
N ILE A 102 3.40 4.36 -6.86
CA ILE A 102 2.50 3.93 -5.81
C ILE A 102 1.40 3.09 -6.44
N LYS A 103 1.20 1.88 -5.90
CA LYS A 103 0.19 0.92 -6.32
C LYS A 103 -1.03 0.95 -5.41
N HIS A 104 -0.81 1.11 -4.11
CA HIS A 104 -1.87 1.22 -3.12
C HIS A 104 -1.53 2.31 -2.12
N ALA A 105 -2.56 2.99 -1.64
CA ALA A 105 -2.46 3.95 -0.55
C ALA A 105 -3.71 3.84 0.30
N LEU A 106 -3.56 3.88 1.62
CA LEU A 106 -4.67 3.76 2.56
C LEU A 106 -4.32 4.39 3.91
N TRP A 107 -5.35 4.85 4.62
CA TRP A 107 -5.28 4.99 6.07
C TRP A 107 -5.36 3.61 6.71
N CYS A 108 -4.54 3.37 7.71
CA CYS A 108 -4.39 2.10 8.39
C CYS A 108 -4.14 2.35 9.89
N THR A 109 -4.46 1.35 10.72
CA THR A 109 -4.23 1.40 12.17
C THR A 109 -3.48 0.16 12.58
N PHE A 110 -2.37 0.30 13.30
CA PHE A 110 -1.60 -0.83 13.84
C PHE A 110 -1.73 -0.90 15.36
N CYS A 111 -1.75 -2.11 15.92
CA CYS A 111 -1.72 -2.31 17.37
C CYS A 111 -0.27 -2.23 17.86
N THR A 112 -0.03 -1.50 18.95
CA THR A 112 1.30 -1.39 19.58
C THR A 112 1.44 -2.32 20.78
N SER A 113 0.32 -2.71 21.40
CA SER A 113 0.31 -3.67 22.48
C SER A 113 -0.38 -4.97 22.07
N ILE A 114 0.22 -6.08 22.48
CA ILE A 114 -0.40 -7.40 22.36
C ILE A 114 -1.54 -7.44 23.39
N PRO A 115 -2.79 -7.67 22.99
CA PRO A 115 -3.88 -7.87 23.94
C PRO A 115 -3.51 -9.05 24.85
N ASP A 116 -3.37 -8.78 26.16
CA ASP A 116 -2.94 -9.79 27.11
C ASP A 116 -4.06 -10.83 27.32
N HIS A 117 -4.11 -11.84 26.45
CA HIS A 117 -5.11 -12.90 26.48
C HIS A 117 -5.03 -13.77 27.74
N LEU A 118 -3.99 -13.62 28.57
CA LEU A 118 -3.83 -14.32 29.85
C LEU A 118 -4.58 -13.65 31.01
N SER A 119 -5.06 -12.42 30.85
CA SER A 119 -5.81 -11.66 31.87
C SER A 119 -7.33 -11.85 31.83
N ARG A 120 -7.84 -12.85 31.07
CA ARG A 120 -9.27 -13.18 30.97
C ARG A 120 -9.84 -13.89 32.23
N GLY A 121 -9.34 -13.50 33.40
CA GLY A 121 -9.84 -13.89 34.71
C GLY A 121 -10.60 -12.72 35.34
N LYS A 122 -11.92 -12.72 35.14
CA LYS A 122 -12.93 -11.89 35.84
C LYS A 122 -12.74 -10.37 35.72
N ASN A 123 -13.46 -9.75 34.80
CA ASN A 123 -14.48 -8.72 35.10
C ASN A 123 -15.31 -8.43 33.85
N HIS A 124 -16.63 -8.58 33.98
CA HIS A 124 -17.63 -8.27 32.96
C HIS A 124 -17.85 -6.75 32.97
N ASN A 125 -17.18 -6.02 32.10
CA ASN A 125 -17.62 -4.71 31.59
C ASN A 125 -17.18 -4.65 30.12
N ASN A 126 -18.16 -4.58 29.23
CA ASN A 126 -18.05 -4.87 27.81
C ASN A 126 -17.58 -3.66 27.00
N GLU A 127 -16.28 -3.42 26.97
CA GLU A 127 -15.62 -2.76 25.84
C GLU A 127 -14.39 -3.61 25.53
N GLU A 128 -14.28 -4.13 24.30
CA GLU A 128 -13.05 -4.75 23.85
C GLU A 128 -11.95 -3.70 24.00
N GLN A 129 -11.14 -3.76 25.06
CA GLN A 129 -9.92 -2.97 25.17
C GLN A 129 -9.00 -3.43 24.04
N LEU A 130 -9.21 -2.86 22.85
CA LEU A 130 -8.16 -2.79 21.86
C LEU A 130 -6.98 -2.13 22.55
N GLY A 131 -5.81 -2.74 22.40
CA GLY A 131 -4.56 -2.17 22.89
C GLY A 131 -4.34 -0.75 22.37
N GLU A 132 -3.25 -0.13 22.82
CA GLU A 132 -2.82 1.13 22.21
C GLU A 132 -2.65 0.92 20.69
N THR A 133 -3.13 1.88 19.90
CA THR A 133 -3.09 1.82 18.44
C THR A 133 -2.47 3.07 17.87
N ILE A 134 -1.86 2.95 16.69
CA ILE A 134 -1.26 4.06 15.95
C ILE A 134 -1.98 4.19 14.61
N GLU A 135 -2.54 5.38 14.36
CA GLU A 135 -3.03 5.76 13.04
C GLU A 135 -1.88 6.09 12.09
N CYS A 136 -1.99 5.57 10.87
CA CYS A 136 -0.94 5.62 9.89
C CYS A 136 -1.50 5.86 8.48
N ILE A 137 -0.63 6.39 7.61
CA ILE A 137 -0.80 6.31 6.16
C ILE A 137 0.17 5.25 5.63
N CYS A 138 -0.39 4.25 4.96
CA CYS A 138 0.35 3.17 4.31
C CYS A 138 0.45 3.47 2.80
N LEU A 139 1.66 3.53 2.25
CA LEU A 139 1.92 3.62 0.80
C LEU A 139 2.67 2.37 0.34
N LEU A 140 2.11 1.66 -0.64
CA LEU A 140 2.72 0.46 -1.19
C LEU A 140 3.11 0.71 -2.65
N ASP A 141 4.34 0.36 -2.99
CA ASP A 141 4.75 0.19 -4.37
C ASP A 141 4.82 -1.30 -4.75
N SER A 142 5.68 -1.69 -5.70
CA SER A 142 5.75 -3.09 -6.14
C SER A 142 6.34 -4.03 -5.09
N TYR A 143 7.27 -3.54 -4.26
CA TYR A 143 8.03 -4.37 -3.31
C TYR A 143 8.33 -3.67 -1.99
N THR A 144 7.79 -2.48 -1.75
CA THR A 144 8.05 -1.71 -0.55
C THR A 144 6.74 -1.21 0.02
N LEU A 145 6.56 -1.46 1.32
CA LEU A 145 5.56 -0.84 2.16
C LEU A 145 6.23 0.30 2.93
N LYS A 146 5.70 1.51 2.81
CA LYS A 146 6.06 2.65 3.63
C LYS A 146 4.89 2.99 4.55
N VAL A 147 5.14 3.14 5.84
CA VAL A 147 4.13 3.50 6.84
C VAL A 147 4.56 4.78 7.51
N PHE A 148 3.68 5.79 7.51
CA PHE A 148 3.92 7.10 8.13
C PHE A 148 2.94 7.28 9.28
N THR A 149 3.44 7.51 10.48
CA THR A 149 2.62 7.78 11.67
C THR A 149 2.31 9.26 11.82
N GLU A 150 1.26 9.61 12.55
CA GLU A 150 0.96 11.01 12.88
C GLU A 150 2.06 11.66 13.75
N ASN A 151 2.81 10.86 14.50
CA ASN A 151 3.93 11.29 15.33
C ASN A 151 5.21 11.59 14.52
N GLY A 152 5.18 11.35 13.20
CA GLY A 152 6.30 11.61 12.30
C GLY A 152 7.32 10.46 12.20
N GLU A 153 7.00 9.29 12.73
CA GLU A 153 7.81 8.09 12.52
C GLU A 153 7.51 7.50 11.14
N ASP A 154 8.56 7.03 10.47
CA ASP A 154 8.47 6.38 9.17
C ASP A 154 9.08 4.97 9.21
N TYR A 155 8.28 3.99 8.78
CA TYR A 155 8.72 2.59 8.67
C TYR A 155 8.75 2.17 7.21
N VAL A 156 9.77 1.41 6.85
CA VAL A 156 9.95 0.88 5.50
C VAL A 156 10.20 -0.62 5.59
N SER A 157 9.31 -1.40 4.95
CA SER A 157 9.37 -2.86 4.94
C SER A 157 9.39 -3.38 3.50
N SER A 158 10.34 -4.26 3.20
CA SER A 158 10.44 -4.92 1.90
C SER A 158 9.46 -6.09 1.82
N LEU A 159 8.66 -6.13 0.76
CA LEU A 159 7.67 -7.17 0.49
C LEU A 159 8.31 -8.29 -0.34
N GLN A 160 8.12 -9.53 0.09
CA GLN A 160 8.63 -10.72 -0.59
C GLN A 160 7.77 -11.15 -1.80
N PHE A 161 6.67 -10.43 -2.05
CA PHE A 161 5.73 -10.69 -3.12
C PHE A 161 5.03 -9.40 -3.55
N GLN A 162 4.53 -9.38 -4.79
CA GLN A 162 3.71 -8.27 -5.28
C GLN A 162 2.30 -8.35 -4.67
N VAL A 163 1.72 -7.19 -4.36
CA VAL A 163 0.41 -7.08 -3.71
C VAL A 163 -0.66 -6.71 -4.73
N SER A 164 -1.69 -7.57 -4.88
CA SER A 164 -2.85 -7.29 -5.73
C SER A 164 -3.86 -6.37 -5.05
N ALA A 165 -4.06 -6.54 -3.74
CA ALA A 165 -4.97 -5.74 -2.94
C ALA A 165 -4.52 -5.64 -1.48
N VAL A 166 -4.93 -4.57 -0.81
CA VAL A 166 -4.62 -4.29 0.60
C VAL A 166 -5.87 -3.77 1.30
N TRP A 167 -6.08 -4.18 2.55
CA TRP A 167 -7.22 -3.72 3.34
C TRP A 167 -6.78 -3.33 4.75
N PRO A 168 -7.22 -2.17 5.26
CA PRO A 168 -7.05 -1.84 6.66
C PRO A 168 -7.98 -2.68 7.53
N THR A 169 -7.51 -3.03 8.72
CA THR A 169 -8.28 -3.72 9.76
C THR A 169 -8.04 -3.02 11.09
N LYS A 170 -8.81 -3.39 12.11
CA LYS A 170 -8.59 -2.89 13.48
C LYS A 170 -7.28 -3.36 14.12
N TYR A 171 -6.56 -4.29 13.48
CA TYR A 171 -5.34 -4.91 14.01
C TYR A 171 -4.07 -4.61 13.19
N GLY A 172 -4.19 -3.86 12.09
CA GLY A 172 -3.14 -3.72 11.09
C GLY A 172 -3.70 -3.81 9.68
N ILE A 173 -2.95 -4.38 8.75
CA ILE A 173 -3.35 -4.51 7.35
C ILE A 173 -3.38 -5.96 6.89
N LEU A 174 -4.27 -6.26 5.93
CA LEU A 174 -4.29 -7.49 5.16
C LEU A 174 -3.74 -7.24 3.76
N LEU A 175 -2.97 -8.20 3.26
CA LEU A 175 -2.32 -8.16 1.96
C LEU A 175 -2.75 -9.38 1.14
N GLU A 176 -3.27 -9.14 -0.05
CA GLU A 176 -3.45 -10.18 -1.07
C GLU A 176 -2.23 -10.20 -1.99
N LYS A 177 -1.63 -11.37 -2.13
CA LYS A 177 -0.52 -11.63 -3.04
C LYS A 177 -1.05 -11.74 -4.47
N ALA A 178 -0.44 -10.98 -5.38
CA ALA A 178 -0.72 -11.05 -6.79
C ALA A 178 -0.40 -12.46 -7.35
N GLN A 179 -1.35 -13.01 -8.10
CA GLN A 179 -1.11 -14.22 -8.86
C GLN A 179 -0.27 -13.91 -10.09
N ILE A 180 0.87 -14.58 -10.22
CA ILE A 180 1.67 -14.50 -11.44
C ILE A 180 0.92 -15.32 -12.50
N PRO A 181 0.46 -14.71 -13.62
CA PRO A 181 -0.22 -15.46 -14.66
C PRO A 181 0.69 -16.56 -15.19
N LYS A 182 0.21 -17.81 -15.20
CA LYS A 182 0.89 -18.97 -15.79
C LYS A 182 0.92 -18.83 -17.32
N GLN A 183 1.71 -17.91 -17.85
CA GLN A 183 1.92 -17.79 -19.28
C GLN A 183 3.22 -18.53 -19.65
N ASN A 184 3.05 -19.68 -20.30
CA ASN A 184 4.07 -20.49 -20.98
C ASN A 184 5.33 -20.87 -20.18
N ILE A 185 5.21 -21.89 -19.31
CA ILE A 185 6.35 -22.79 -19.06
C ILE A 185 6.47 -23.71 -20.27
N SER A 186 6.94 -23.15 -21.38
CA SER A 186 7.63 -23.87 -22.43
C SER A 186 9.03 -23.28 -22.48
N GLU A 187 10.00 -24.08 -22.05
CA GLU A 187 11.43 -23.86 -22.25
C GLU A 187 12.08 -22.66 -21.53
N THR A 188 12.51 -22.88 -20.28
CA THR A 188 13.85 -22.42 -19.89
C THR A 188 14.51 -23.54 -19.09
N ARG A 189 15.48 -24.17 -19.75
CA ARG A 189 16.35 -25.23 -19.24
C ARG A 189 17.40 -24.66 -18.29
N TYR A 190 17.95 -25.55 -17.46
CA TYR A 190 19.12 -25.42 -16.57
C TYR A 190 18.83 -24.56 -15.32
N THR A 191 18.76 -25.07 -14.08
CA THR A 191 19.62 -26.05 -13.41
C THR A 191 18.91 -26.66 -12.18
N SER A 192 18.85 -27.99 -12.06
CA SER A 192 19.15 -28.75 -10.83
C SER A 192 18.69 -30.20 -11.00
N SER A 193 19.60 -31.12 -10.71
CA SER A 193 19.54 -32.57 -10.93
C SER A 193 18.34 -33.28 -10.29
N GLU A 194 17.66 -34.06 -11.14
CA GLU A 194 17.16 -35.42 -10.92
C GLU A 194 16.70 -35.82 -9.51
N THR A 195 15.39 -35.73 -9.28
CA THR A 195 14.48 -36.85 -8.91
C THR A 195 13.26 -36.29 -8.18
N CYS A 196 12.20 -35.95 -8.90
CA CYS A 196 10.83 -35.94 -8.36
C CYS A 196 9.82 -35.93 -9.51
N LYS A 197 9.22 -37.10 -9.79
CA LYS A 197 8.13 -37.26 -10.78
C LYS A 197 6.78 -36.80 -10.21
N TYR A 198 6.69 -35.57 -9.71
CA TYR A 198 5.44 -34.94 -9.28
C TYR A 198 5.37 -33.47 -9.74
N PRO A 199 5.11 -33.18 -11.02
CA PRO A 199 4.72 -31.84 -11.42
C PRO A 199 3.21 -31.74 -11.22
N LEU A 200 2.70 -30.89 -10.31
CA LEU A 200 1.40 -30.15 -10.43
C LEU A 200 0.78 -29.58 -9.12
N GLN A 201 1.30 -29.83 -7.91
CA GLN A 201 0.53 -29.50 -6.69
C GLN A 201 1.14 -28.48 -5.71
N ILE A 202 2.41 -28.07 -5.87
CA ILE A 202 3.10 -27.24 -4.86
C ILE A 202 2.62 -25.78 -4.89
N ASP A 203 2.33 -25.22 -6.08
CA ASP A 203 1.87 -23.83 -6.20
C ASP A 203 0.40 -23.61 -5.80
N ALA A 204 -0.39 -24.67 -5.65
CA ALA A 204 -1.78 -24.58 -5.22
C ALA A 204 -1.95 -24.39 -3.70
N ASN A 205 -0.86 -24.52 -2.93
CA ASN A 205 -0.88 -24.52 -1.47
C ASN A 205 -0.16 -23.32 -0.82
N LEU A 206 0.37 -22.38 -1.61
CA LEU A 206 0.98 -21.17 -1.05
C LEU A 206 -0.12 -20.21 -0.55
N PRO A 207 0.01 -19.64 0.66
CA PRO A 207 -0.91 -18.61 1.12
C PRO A 207 -0.93 -17.43 0.15
N ILE A 208 -2.12 -16.91 -0.13
CA ILE A 208 -2.26 -15.67 -0.91
C ILE A 208 -2.69 -14.49 -0.06
N ALA A 209 -3.21 -14.73 1.14
CA ALA A 209 -3.63 -13.67 2.02
C ALA A 209 -2.73 -13.66 3.24
N PHE A 210 -2.25 -12.47 3.60
CA PHE A 210 -1.32 -12.25 4.69
C PHE A 210 -1.81 -11.11 5.58
N SER A 211 -1.36 -11.09 6.83
CA SER A 211 -1.59 -10.01 7.78
C SER A 211 -0.27 -9.42 8.24
N LEU A 212 -0.28 -8.12 8.49
CA LEU A 212 0.78 -7.39 9.17
C LEU A 212 0.17 -6.61 10.33
N MET A 213 0.55 -6.93 11.57
CA MET A 213 -0.06 -6.38 12.79
C MET A 213 0.67 -5.16 13.36
N HIS A 214 1.96 -5.02 13.03
CA HIS A 214 2.77 -3.85 13.29
C HIS A 214 3.75 -3.65 12.12
N PRO A 215 4.14 -2.41 11.74
CA PRO A 215 5.02 -2.18 10.58
C PRO A 215 6.37 -2.91 10.64
N LEU A 216 6.85 -3.21 11.84
CA LEU A 216 8.11 -3.92 12.12
C LEU A 216 7.95 -5.44 12.30
N ASP A 217 6.73 -5.97 12.29
CA ASP A 217 6.49 -7.40 12.43
C ASP A 217 6.77 -8.16 11.14
N GLU A 218 6.93 -9.47 11.26
CA GLU A 218 6.93 -10.36 10.11
C GLU A 218 5.51 -10.49 9.51
N ILE A 219 5.43 -10.45 8.18
CA ILE A 219 4.19 -10.65 7.44
C ILE A 219 3.77 -12.12 7.58
N CYS A 220 2.62 -12.36 8.21
CA CYS A 220 2.13 -13.71 8.53
C CYS A 220 1.03 -14.16 7.56
N PRO A 221 0.98 -15.43 7.13
CA PRO A 221 -0.12 -15.94 6.32
C PRO A 221 -1.42 -16.04 7.14
N LEU A 222 -2.56 -15.77 6.50
CA LEU A 222 -3.87 -15.90 7.13
C LEU A 222 -4.35 -17.35 7.20
N LEU A 223 -5.00 -17.69 8.33
CA LEU A 223 -5.69 -18.95 8.54
C LEU A 223 -7.20 -18.72 8.54
N ILE A 224 -7.93 -19.53 7.78
CA ILE A 224 -9.40 -19.49 7.78
C ILE A 224 -9.92 -20.80 8.36
N LYS A 225 -10.80 -20.69 9.36
CA LYS A 225 -11.51 -21.82 9.94
C LYS A 225 -12.91 -21.91 9.35
N HIS A 226 -13.19 -23.00 8.65
CA HIS A 226 -14.52 -23.30 8.12
C HIS A 226 -15.07 -24.57 8.79
N GLY A 227 -15.98 -24.39 9.74
CA GLY A 227 -16.50 -25.48 10.58
C GLY A 227 -15.41 -26.13 11.43
N LYS A 228 -15.14 -27.42 11.22
CA LYS A 228 -14.08 -28.17 11.91
C LYS A 228 -12.74 -28.19 11.15
N ILE A 229 -12.66 -27.56 9.96
CA ILE A 229 -11.48 -27.61 9.09
C ILE A 229 -10.77 -26.25 9.14
N ILE A 230 -9.44 -26.28 9.22
CA ILE A 230 -8.57 -25.12 9.06
C ILE A 230 -7.92 -25.23 7.68
N ILE A 231 -8.06 -24.21 6.84
CA ILE A 231 -7.56 -24.20 5.45
C ILE A 231 -6.77 -22.91 5.22
N PHE A 232 -5.63 -23.00 4.53
CA PHE A 232 -4.97 -21.86 3.88
C PHE A 232 -5.74 -21.56 2.59
N TYR A 233 -6.48 -20.44 2.50
CA TYR A 233 -7.38 -20.20 1.36
C TYR A 233 -6.95 -19.06 0.44
N ASN A 234 -7.40 -19.19 -0.81
CA ASN A 234 -7.40 -18.16 -1.84
C ASN A 234 -8.58 -17.19 -1.64
N ILE A 235 -8.37 -16.06 -0.96
CA ILE A 235 -9.37 -14.98 -0.93
C ILE A 235 -9.44 -14.33 -2.32
N GLN A 236 -10.53 -14.58 -3.04
CA GLN A 236 -10.94 -13.75 -4.18
C GLN A 236 -12.18 -12.99 -3.71
N MET A 237 -11.95 -11.81 -3.13
CA MET A 237 -13.05 -10.90 -2.79
C MET A 237 -13.61 -10.35 -4.10
N ASN A 238 -14.78 -10.84 -4.50
CA ASN A 238 -15.55 -10.18 -5.56
C ASN A 238 -15.94 -8.80 -5.03
N SER A 239 -15.43 -7.75 -5.69
CA SER A 239 -15.84 -6.36 -5.47
C SER A 239 -17.36 -6.26 -5.60
N PHE A 240 -18.00 -5.65 -4.60
CA PHE A 240 -19.35 -5.10 -4.72
C PHE A 240 -19.25 -3.65 -5.21
#